data_AF-A0A643BL89-F1
#
_entry.id   AF-A0A643BL89-F1
#
_cell.length_a   1.000
_cell.length_b   1.000
_cell.length_c   1.000
_cell.angle_alpha   90.00
_cell.angle_beta   90.00
_cell.angle_gamma   90.00
#
_symmetry.space_group_name_H-M   'P 1'
#
loop_
_entity.id
_entity.type
_entity.pdbx_description
1 polymer ?
#
loop_
_entity_poly.entity_id
_entity_poly.type
_entity_poly.pdbx_seq_one_letter_code
_entity_poly.pdbx_strand_id
1 'polypeptide(L)'
;FKPFYNMKPLSEADREKAGNQKIPKLTELLELAQKEKKSVIFDLNAPAPRHFHRSSYVRHVVSVILDSKIEQHLIFWVPGFDREYVRKRAPGFQQVGQLFSIERLTKENISRINVDYKRLFYSGLR
;
A
#
# COMPACT_ATOMS: atom_id res chain seq x y z
N PHE A 1 13.46 2.32 24.86
CA PHE A 1 13.33 1.31 23.80
C PHE A 1 14.50 1.49 22.83
N LYS A 2 15.41 0.51 22.68
CA LYS A 2 16.45 0.50 21.63
C LYS A 2 15.99 -0.53 20.58
N PRO A 3 15.32 -0.10 19.49
CA PRO A 3 14.71 -1.03 18.55
C PRO A 3 15.73 -1.94 17.85
N PHE A 4 17.02 -1.59 17.86
CA PHE A 4 18.10 -2.39 17.32
C PHE A 4 19.18 -2.63 18.38
N TYR A 5 19.35 -3.88 18.78
CA TYR A 5 20.36 -4.30 19.76
C TYR A 5 21.76 -4.11 19.17
N ASN A 6 22.70 -3.56 19.95
CA ASN A 6 24.10 -3.27 19.56
C ASN A 6 24.32 -2.30 18.41
N MET A 7 23.30 -1.58 17.93
CA MET A 7 23.51 -0.52 16.94
C MET A 7 24.07 0.75 17.61
N LYS A 8 25.10 1.34 17.00
CA LYS A 8 25.59 2.67 17.37
C LYS A 8 24.49 3.71 17.10
N PRO A 9 24.42 4.80 17.89
CA PRO A 9 23.57 5.94 17.54
C PRO A 9 23.98 6.52 16.19
N LEU A 10 23.04 7.23 15.54
CA LEU A 10 23.35 7.99 14.32
C LEU A 10 24.49 8.98 14.59
N SER A 11 25.37 9.16 13.61
CA SER A 11 26.33 10.27 13.63
C SER A 11 25.59 11.61 13.59
N GLU A 12 26.26 12.71 13.96
CA GLU A 12 25.65 14.04 13.87
C GLU A 12 25.21 14.37 12.44
N ALA A 13 26.05 14.02 11.45
CA ALA A 13 25.75 14.21 10.03
C ALA A 13 24.54 13.39 9.56
N ASP A 14 24.43 12.12 9.99
CA ASP A 14 23.28 11.28 9.64
C ASP A 14 22.00 11.78 10.31
N ARG A 15 22.09 12.28 11.53
CA ARG A 15 20.96 12.87 12.24
C ARG A 15 20.48 14.14 11.55
N GLU A 16 21.39 15.01 11.11
CA GLU A 16 21.06 16.22 10.35
C GLU A 16 20.42 15.85 9.01
N LYS A 17 21.03 14.92 8.27
CA LYS A 17 20.48 14.43 6.99
C LYS A 17 19.09 13.83 7.14
N ALA A 18 18.87 13.00 8.17
CA ALA A 18 17.57 12.40 8.46
C ALA A 18 16.53 13.47 8.85
N GLY A 19 16.93 14.47 9.65
CA GLY A 19 16.05 15.59 10.04
C GLY A 19 15.65 16.47 8.86
N ASN A 20 16.48 16.56 7.83
CA ASN A 20 16.21 17.33 6.62
C ASN A 20 15.40 16.58 5.55
N GLN A 21 15.00 15.32 5.80
CA GLN A 21 14.15 14.57 4.87
C GLN A 21 12.74 15.15 4.84
N LYS A 22 12.18 15.29 3.63
CA LYS A 22 10.80 15.71 3.41
C LYS A 22 9.92 14.51 3.07
N ILE A 23 8.65 14.59 3.43
CA ILE A 23 7.65 13.60 2.99
C ILE A 23 7.36 13.89 1.50
N PRO A 24 7.62 12.94 0.59
CA PRO A 24 7.36 13.15 -0.83
C PRO A 24 5.85 13.19 -1.09
N LYS A 25 5.47 13.88 -2.17
CA LYS A 25 4.12 13.74 -2.73
C LYS A 25 3.93 12.33 -3.27
N LEU A 26 2.67 11.88 -3.31
CA LEU A 26 2.34 10.59 -3.91
C LEU A 26 2.82 10.49 -5.37
N THR A 27 2.70 11.56 -6.15
CA THR A 27 3.15 11.60 -7.55
C THR A 27 4.66 11.37 -7.67
N GLU A 28 5.46 12.00 -6.82
CA GLU A 28 6.93 11.85 -6.82
C GLU A 28 7.34 10.41 -6.45
N LEU A 29 6.64 9.79 -5.49
CA LEU A 29 6.86 8.39 -5.14
C LEU A 29 6.53 7.45 -6.32
N LEU A 30 5.43 7.71 -7.03
CA LEU A 30 5.01 6.88 -8.17
C LEU A 30 5.95 7.04 -9.36
N GLU A 31 6.44 8.25 -9.63
CA GLU A 31 7.46 8.50 -10.64
C GLU A 31 8.74 7.71 -10.35
N LEU A 32 9.20 7.72 -9.10
CA LEU A 32 10.36 6.92 -8.67
C LEU A 32 10.10 5.42 -8.83
N ALA A 33 8.93 4.94 -8.41
CA ALA A 33 8.57 3.53 -8.54
C ALA A 33 8.51 3.06 -10.01
N GLN A 34 7.95 3.88 -10.90
CA GLN A 34 7.94 3.64 -12.35
C GLN A 34 9.36 3.57 -12.91
N LYS A 35 10.21 4.55 -12.57
CA LYS A 35 11.60 4.62 -13.03
C LYS A 35 12.42 3.40 -12.60
N GLU A 36 12.27 3.01 -11.34
CA GLU A 36 13.02 1.91 -10.73
C GLU A 36 12.35 0.53 -10.92
N LYS A 37 11.21 0.50 -11.64
CA LYS A 37 10.37 -0.70 -11.86
C LYS A 37 10.06 -1.45 -10.57
N LYS A 38 9.69 -0.70 -9.53
CA LYS A 38 9.32 -1.22 -8.21
C LYS A 38 7.82 -1.21 -8.01
N SER A 39 7.31 -2.26 -7.37
CA SER A 39 5.92 -2.31 -6.94
C SER A 39 5.69 -1.40 -5.74
N VAL A 40 4.53 -0.74 -5.71
CA VAL A 40 4.07 0.09 -4.58
C VAL A 40 2.88 -0.58 -3.92
N ILE A 41 2.98 -0.82 -2.61
CA ILE A 41 1.89 -1.38 -1.82
C ILE A 41 1.09 -0.25 -1.20
N PHE A 42 -0.19 -0.18 -1.52
CA PHE A 42 -1.11 0.76 -0.91
C PHE A 42 -1.86 0.08 0.22
N ASP A 43 -1.67 0.59 1.44
CA ASP A 43 -2.48 0.31 2.61
C ASP A 43 -2.97 1.65 3.17
N LEU A 44 -4.25 1.96 2.96
CA LEU A 44 -4.79 3.29 3.13
C LEU A 44 -5.46 3.46 4.50
N ASN A 45 -5.10 4.53 5.20
CA ASN A 45 -5.82 4.99 6.38
C ASN A 45 -6.92 5.98 6.01
N ALA A 46 -8.10 5.81 6.60
CA ALA A 46 -9.19 6.76 6.41
C ALA A 46 -8.81 8.14 6.99
N PRO A 47 -9.06 9.25 6.26
CA PRO A 47 -8.89 10.59 6.80
C PRO A 47 -9.75 10.82 8.06
N ALA A 48 -9.41 11.80 8.90
CA ALA A 48 -10.16 12.11 10.12
C ALA A 48 -11.69 12.27 9.89
N PRO A 49 -12.56 11.98 10.88
CA PRO A 49 -14.02 11.98 10.72
C PRO A 49 -14.65 13.19 10.02
N ARG A 50 -14.12 14.40 10.25
CA ARG A 50 -14.63 15.66 9.68
C ARG A 50 -13.90 16.10 8.40
N HIS A 51 -13.01 15.28 7.86
CA HIS A 51 -12.26 15.60 6.66
C HIS A 51 -13.18 15.54 5.43
N PHE A 52 -13.17 16.58 4.59
CA PHE A 52 -14.06 16.71 3.44
C PHE A 52 -13.95 15.57 2.42
N HIS A 53 -12.75 15.01 2.22
CA HIS A 53 -12.54 13.83 1.38
C HIS A 53 -12.74 12.48 2.09
N ARG A 54 -13.21 12.42 3.34
CA ARG A 54 -13.28 11.15 4.08
C ARG A 54 -14.09 10.07 3.37
N SER A 55 -15.17 10.43 2.66
CA SER A 55 -15.99 9.48 1.90
C SER A 55 -15.46 9.17 0.49
N SER A 56 -14.52 9.97 -0.02
CA SER A 56 -14.04 9.89 -1.42
C SER A 56 -12.53 9.70 -1.56
N TYR A 57 -11.80 9.54 -0.45
CA TYR A 57 -10.34 9.47 -0.44
C TYR A 57 -9.78 8.33 -1.30
N VAL A 58 -10.45 7.17 -1.34
CA VAL A 58 -10.06 6.08 -2.27
C VAL A 58 -10.05 6.56 -3.70
N ARG A 59 -11.16 7.16 -4.13
CA ARG A 59 -11.34 7.61 -5.50
C ARG A 59 -10.33 8.69 -5.86
N HIS A 60 -10.03 9.59 -4.91
CA HIS A 60 -8.97 10.57 -5.06
C HIS A 60 -7.60 9.91 -5.25
N VAL A 61 -7.21 8.99 -4.36
CA VAL A 61 -5.93 8.28 -4.46
C VAL A 61 -5.82 7.51 -5.78
N VAL A 62 -6.88 6.79 -6.16
CA VAL A 62 -6.94 6.06 -7.44
C VAL A 62 -6.79 7.01 -8.63
N SER A 63 -7.43 8.19 -8.60
CA SER A 63 -7.24 9.19 -9.66
C SER A 63 -5.78 9.62 -9.76
N VAL A 64 -5.15 10.01 -8.63
CA VAL A 64 -3.74 10.44 -8.62
C VAL A 64 -2.82 9.35 -9.19
N ILE A 65 -3.06 8.08 -8.86
CA ILE A 65 -2.27 6.97 -9.40
C ILE A 65 -2.47 6.81 -10.91
N LEU A 66 -3.70 6.91 -11.41
CA LEU A 66 -3.98 6.78 -12.85
C LEU A 66 -3.49 8.00 -13.65
N ASP A 67 -3.49 9.16 -13.03
CA ASP A 67 -3.03 10.41 -13.63
C ASP A 67 -1.50 10.46 -13.71
N SER A 68 -0.77 9.80 -12.80
CA SER A 68 0.70 9.68 -12.86
C SER A 68 1.21 8.78 -14.00
N LYS A 69 0.32 8.04 -14.66
CA LYS A 69 0.65 7.10 -15.75
C LYS A 69 1.64 6.00 -15.36
N ILE A 70 1.79 5.71 -14.07
CA ILE A 70 2.51 4.52 -13.62
C ILE A 70 1.85 3.26 -14.22
N GLU A 71 2.68 2.30 -14.60
CA GLU A 71 2.24 1.00 -15.06
C GLU A 71 1.40 0.33 -13.97
N GLN A 72 0.11 0.14 -14.23
CA GLN A 72 -0.85 -0.30 -13.21
C GLN A 72 -0.46 -1.63 -12.54
N HIS A 73 0.23 -2.53 -13.25
CA HIS A 73 0.68 -3.81 -12.72
C HIS A 73 1.73 -3.68 -11.59
N LEU A 74 2.33 -2.49 -11.41
CA LEU A 74 3.22 -2.18 -10.28
C LEU A 74 2.44 -1.83 -9.00
N ILE A 75 1.12 -1.66 -9.07
CA ILE A 75 0.31 -1.24 -7.93
C ILE A 75 -0.27 -2.46 -7.22
N PHE A 76 0.10 -2.67 -5.96
CA PHE A 76 -0.50 -3.67 -5.08
C PHE A 76 -1.54 -2.99 -4.19
N TRP A 77 -2.80 -3.40 -4.33
CA TRP A 77 -3.93 -2.77 -3.67
C TRP A 77 -4.46 -3.64 -2.52
N VAL A 78 -4.13 -3.27 -1.27
CA VAL A 78 -4.56 -3.98 -0.06
C VAL A 78 -5.98 -3.62 0.40
N PRO A 79 -6.46 -2.36 0.30
CA PRO A 79 -7.79 -1.98 0.80
C PRO A 79 -8.93 -2.89 0.33
N GLY A 80 -9.74 -3.34 1.28
CA GLY A 80 -10.97 -4.10 1.01
C GLY A 80 -12.16 -3.21 0.66
N PHE A 81 -12.20 -1.99 1.20
CA PHE A 81 -13.24 -1.01 0.94
C PHE A 81 -13.13 -0.44 -0.48
N ASP A 82 -14.27 -0.12 -1.10
CA ASP A 82 -14.38 0.34 -2.49
C ASP A 82 -13.70 -0.57 -3.53
N ARG A 83 -13.40 -1.83 -3.18
CA ARG A 83 -12.66 -2.75 -4.06
C ARG A 83 -13.32 -2.96 -5.41
N GLU A 84 -14.65 -3.04 -5.45
CA GLU A 84 -15.39 -3.17 -6.72
C GLU A 84 -15.18 -1.95 -7.64
N TYR A 85 -15.20 -0.75 -7.07
CA TYR A 85 -14.89 0.48 -7.80
C TYR A 85 -13.45 0.44 -8.33
N VAL A 86 -12.48 0.06 -7.50
CA VAL A 86 -11.06 0.01 -7.88
C VAL A 86 -10.85 -0.99 -9.02
N ARG A 87 -11.44 -2.18 -8.95
CA ARG A 87 -11.38 -3.18 -10.02
C ARG A 87 -11.90 -2.63 -11.35
N LYS A 88 -13.03 -1.93 -11.31
CA LYS A 88 -13.65 -1.34 -12.51
C LYS A 88 -12.82 -0.19 -13.07
N ARG A 89 -12.30 0.69 -12.20
CA ARG A 89 -11.63 1.94 -12.61
C ARG A 89 -10.15 1.75 -12.96
N ALA A 90 -9.48 0.80 -12.31
CA ALA A 90 -8.05 0.51 -12.42
C ALA A 90 -7.83 -1.02 -12.51
N PRO A 91 -8.27 -1.66 -13.61
CA PRO A 91 -8.24 -3.12 -13.75
C PRO A 91 -6.83 -3.71 -13.74
N GLY A 92 -5.79 -2.91 -13.99
CA GLY A 92 -4.39 -3.36 -13.93
C GLY A 92 -3.80 -3.39 -12.52
N PHE A 93 -4.49 -2.84 -11.50
CA PHE A 93 -4.01 -2.93 -10.11
C PHE A 93 -4.08 -4.37 -9.63
N GLN A 94 -3.00 -4.85 -9.03
CA GLN A 94 -2.97 -6.18 -8.42
C GLN A 94 -3.72 -6.15 -7.09
N GLN A 95 -4.89 -6.77 -7.06
CA GLN A 95 -5.68 -6.89 -5.83
C GLN A 95 -4.97 -7.82 -4.85
N VAL A 96 -4.74 -7.34 -3.63
CA VAL A 96 -4.15 -8.13 -2.55
C VAL A 96 -5.25 -8.50 -1.57
N GLY A 97 -5.39 -9.78 -1.26
CA GLY A 97 -6.34 -10.28 -0.29
C GLY A 97 -5.85 -10.09 1.14
N GLN A 98 -6.79 -10.00 2.08
CA GLN A 98 -6.48 -10.27 3.48
C GLN A 98 -6.60 -11.78 3.72
N LEU A 99 -6.81 -12.20 4.96
CA LEU A 99 -7.09 -13.61 5.28
C LEU A 99 -8.51 -13.98 4.86
N PHE A 100 -8.69 -14.29 3.57
CA PHE A 100 -9.92 -14.79 2.96
C PHE A 100 -9.83 -16.30 2.72
N SER A 101 -10.97 -16.97 2.53
CA SER A 101 -10.99 -18.38 2.11
C SER A 101 -10.40 -18.56 0.71
N ILE A 102 -9.85 -19.74 0.43
CA ILE A 102 -9.33 -20.08 -0.91
C ILE A 102 -10.42 -19.94 -1.99
N GLU A 103 -11.66 -20.33 -1.67
CA GLU A 103 -12.81 -20.16 -2.57
C GLU A 103 -13.01 -18.68 -2.94
N ARG A 104 -12.99 -17.79 -1.95
CA ARG A 104 -13.15 -16.35 -2.19
C ARG A 104 -11.99 -15.78 -2.99
N LEU A 105 -10.75 -16.14 -2.66
CA LEU A 105 -9.55 -15.70 -3.40
C LEU A 105 -9.63 -16.13 -4.87
N THR A 106 -10.06 -17.37 -5.12
CA THR A 106 -10.24 -17.92 -6.47
C THR A 106 -11.34 -17.17 -7.23
N LYS A 107 -12.52 -17.02 -6.64
CA LYS A 107 -13.66 -16.29 -7.22
C LYS A 107 -13.31 -14.85 -7.57
N GLU A 108 -12.49 -14.21 -6.74
CA GLU A 108 -12.10 -12.81 -6.88
C GLU A 108 -10.81 -12.60 -7.71
N ASN A 109 -10.23 -13.67 -8.25
CA ASN A 109 -8.95 -13.71 -8.97
C ASN A 109 -7.81 -12.99 -8.21
N ILE A 110 -7.69 -13.30 -6.92
CA ILE A 110 -6.66 -12.76 -6.02
C ILE A 110 -5.60 -13.84 -5.80
N SER A 111 -4.39 -13.58 -6.28
CA SER A 111 -3.23 -14.50 -6.16
C SER A 111 -2.23 -14.11 -5.08
N ARG A 112 -2.41 -12.96 -4.41
CA ARG A 112 -1.51 -12.45 -3.36
C ARG A 112 -2.31 -12.11 -2.11
N ILE A 113 -1.74 -12.38 -0.95
CA ILE A 113 -2.33 -12.01 0.35
C ILE A 113 -1.35 -11.18 1.19
N ASN A 114 -1.88 -10.24 1.97
CA ASN A 114 -1.16 -9.51 3.00
C ASN A 114 -1.80 -9.86 4.36
N VAL A 115 -1.12 -10.70 5.14
CA VAL A 115 -1.66 -11.27 6.39
C VAL A 115 -0.61 -11.27 7.49
N ASP A 116 -1.08 -11.18 8.73
CA ASP A 116 -0.24 -11.41 9.90
C ASP A 116 0.26 -12.87 9.90
N TYR A 117 1.59 -13.04 9.93
CA TYR A 117 2.24 -14.35 9.92
C TYR A 117 1.75 -15.26 11.05
N LYS A 118 1.36 -14.72 12.21
CA LYS A 118 0.84 -15.50 13.34
C LYS A 118 -0.47 -16.20 13.01
N ARG A 119 -1.26 -15.63 12.10
CA ARG A 119 -2.57 -16.18 11.70
C ARG A 119 -2.46 -17.29 10.67
N LEU A 120 -1.32 -17.42 9.98
CA LEU A 120 -1.09 -18.49 9.01
C LEU A 120 -0.98 -19.87 9.69
N PHE A 121 -0.43 -19.94 10.90
CA PHE A 121 -0.02 -21.21 11.52
C PHE A 121 -0.95 -21.71 12.64
N TYR A 122 -1.89 -20.90 13.13
CA TYR A 122 -2.75 -21.30 14.27
C TYR A 122 -3.98 -22.11 13.88
N SER A 123 -4.26 -22.25 12.57
CA SER A 123 -5.30 -23.15 12.01
C SER A 123 -5.21 -23.34 10.49
N GLY A 124 -4.36 -22.56 9.80
CA GLY A 124 -4.12 -22.67 8.36
C GLY A 124 -5.28 -22.18 7.49
N LEU A 125 -4.97 -21.73 6.27
CA LEU A 125 -5.92 -21.71 5.17
C LEU A 125 -6.34 -23.17 4.89
N ARG A 126 -7.37 -23.66 5.58
CA ARG A 126 -8.08 -24.88 5.19
C ARG A 126 -9.12 -24.55 4.13
#